data_AF-A0A5R8ZM16-F1
#
_entry.id   AF-A0A5R8ZM16-F1
#
_cell.length_a   1.000
_cell.length_b   1.000
_cell.length_c   1.000
_cell.angle_alpha   90.00
_cell.angle_beta   90.00
_cell.angle_gamma   90.00
#
_symmetry.space_group_name_H-M   'P 1'
#
loop_
_entity.id
_entity.type
_entity.pdbx_description
1 polymer ?
#
loop_
_entity_poly.entity_id
_entity_poly.type
_entity_poly.pdbx_seq_one_letter_code
_entity_poly.pdbx_strand_id
1 'polypeptide(L)'
;MLKLDGVSKVYRVGAFGGRALTAVSGVGFEVGEGEVVSLIGESGSGKSTIGRMVLRLTQVSGGTITLDGRDISSIRDRKEYYRQVQGVFQDPFSCFNPIFRADRVFALIKEQYFPGVGAREWRGRVEDALESVRLDPGNVLGKYPHQLSGGQLQRMLIARAVLLDIRLLVADEIISMLDASTRIDVLNLLADLRARGLGILFVTHDLSLGNYVSDRTVVLRDGRIAEMGPTPLVFGDPRHPYTRSLLAAVPRLHTKWTDAPVDGTAEERAEDLPCAYHEAAQGSRTRPGLAEVADGHFVACSGCAGAAPEEKKTKERA
;
A
#
# COMPACT_ATOMS: atom_id res chain seq x y z
N MET A 1 13.79 -5.36 6.77
CA MET A 1 13.20 -6.62 6.28
C MET A 1 13.00 -6.56 4.76
N LEU A 2 12.05 -5.78 4.22
CA LEU A 2 11.95 -5.53 2.78
C LEU A 2 12.71 -4.24 2.42
N LYS A 3 13.44 -4.24 1.31
CA LYS A 3 14.08 -3.04 0.75
C LYS A 3 13.92 -2.98 -0.77
N LEU A 4 13.44 -1.84 -1.25
CA LEU A 4 13.41 -1.47 -2.67
C LEU A 4 14.56 -0.50 -2.91
N ASP A 5 15.38 -0.77 -3.92
CA ASP A 5 16.51 0.08 -4.29
C ASP A 5 16.43 0.45 -5.78
N GLY A 6 16.09 1.71 -6.04
CA GLY A 6 16.01 2.27 -7.40
C GLY A 6 15.03 1.55 -8.34
N VAL A 7 13.97 0.95 -7.82
CA VAL A 7 13.10 0.04 -8.56
C VAL A 7 12.34 0.78 -9.65
N SER A 8 12.36 0.22 -10.86
CA SER A 8 11.68 0.76 -12.03
C SER A 8 10.88 -0.31 -12.76
N LYS A 9 9.76 0.09 -13.36
CA LYS A 9 8.92 -0.77 -14.21
C LYS A 9 8.50 -0.05 -15.47
N VAL A 10 8.82 -0.66 -16.61
CA VAL A 10 8.36 -0.23 -17.94
C VAL A 10 7.49 -1.32 -18.55
N TYR A 11 6.29 -0.94 -18.98
CA TYR A 11 5.39 -1.78 -19.75
C TYR A 11 5.47 -1.40 -21.24
N ARG A 12 5.41 -2.40 -22.13
CA ARG A 12 5.21 -2.16 -23.55
C ARG A 12 3.71 -2.17 -23.84
N VAL A 13 3.19 -1.07 -24.38
CA VAL A 13 1.76 -0.84 -24.64
C VAL A 13 1.55 -0.42 -26.10
N GLY A 14 0.32 -0.57 -26.59
CA GLY A 14 -0.08 -0.29 -27.99
C GLY A 14 -0.02 -1.51 -28.92
N ALA A 15 -0.62 -1.37 -30.11
CA ALA A 15 -0.55 -2.42 -31.14
C ALA A 15 0.93 -2.71 -31.45
N PHE A 16 1.32 -3.99 -31.34
CA PHE A 16 2.71 -4.46 -31.51
C PHE A 16 3.73 -3.96 -30.46
N GLY A 17 3.29 -3.36 -29.35
CA GLY A 17 4.19 -2.95 -28.26
C GLY A 17 5.08 -1.74 -28.58
N GLY A 18 4.65 -0.89 -29.52
CA GLY A 18 5.44 0.25 -30.01
C GLY A 18 5.61 1.42 -29.02
N ARG A 19 4.87 1.46 -27.91
CA ARG A 19 4.98 2.54 -26.91
C ARG A 19 5.45 1.98 -25.56
N ALA A 20 6.45 2.62 -24.96
CA ALA A 20 6.88 2.32 -23.59
C ALA A 20 6.10 3.19 -22.60
N LEU A 21 5.53 2.57 -21.57
CA LEU A 21 4.89 3.22 -20.44
C LEU A 21 5.70 2.94 -19.17
N THR A 22 6.35 3.96 -18.62
CA THR A 22 7.04 3.87 -17.34
C THR A 22 6.03 3.99 -16.21
N ALA A 23 5.68 2.87 -15.58
CA ALA A 23 4.74 2.83 -14.46
C ALA A 23 5.39 3.14 -13.11
N VAL A 24 6.69 2.82 -12.97
CA VAL A 24 7.48 3.08 -11.76
C VAL A 24 8.88 3.48 -12.20
N SER A 25 9.49 4.47 -11.57
CA SER A 25 10.79 5.00 -11.93
C SER A 25 11.63 5.34 -10.70
N GLY A 26 12.67 4.54 -10.45
CA GLY A 26 13.68 4.82 -9.42
C GLY A 26 13.14 4.86 -7.99
N VAL A 27 12.12 4.07 -7.67
CA VAL A 27 11.49 4.07 -6.34
C VAL A 27 12.35 3.26 -5.36
N GLY A 28 12.74 3.89 -4.26
CA GLY A 28 13.49 3.24 -3.18
C GLY A 28 12.95 3.60 -1.81
N PHE A 29 12.66 2.59 -1.00
CA PHE A 29 12.22 2.69 0.40
C PHE A 29 12.31 1.30 1.05
N GLU A 30 12.09 1.24 2.37
CA GLU A 30 12.20 0.02 3.16
C GLU A 30 10.93 -0.21 3.97
N VAL A 31 10.64 -1.47 4.27
CA VAL A 31 9.63 -1.90 5.25
C VAL A 31 10.32 -2.78 6.28
N GLY A 32 10.32 -2.32 7.52
CA GLY A 32 10.84 -2.98 8.70
C GLY A 32 9.92 -4.09 9.22
N GLU A 33 10.43 -4.86 10.18
CA GLU A 33 9.61 -5.81 10.93
C GLU A 33 8.67 -5.07 11.86
N GLY A 34 7.41 -5.50 11.92
CA GLY A 34 6.38 -4.81 12.71
C GLY A 34 6.12 -3.36 12.28
N GLU A 35 6.59 -2.95 11.09
CA GLU A 35 6.39 -1.61 10.55
C GLU A 35 5.25 -1.61 9.52
N VAL A 36 4.41 -0.59 9.59
CA VAL A 36 3.40 -0.31 8.56
C VAL A 36 3.85 0.88 7.73
N VAL A 37 4.09 0.62 6.44
CA VAL A 37 4.40 1.67 5.46
C VAL A 37 3.20 1.85 4.54
N SER A 38 2.57 3.02 4.58
CA SER A 38 1.54 3.37 3.60
C SER A 38 2.13 3.83 2.29
N LEU A 39 1.55 3.33 1.20
CA LEU A 39 1.80 3.81 -0.15
C LEU A 39 0.55 4.52 -0.65
N ILE A 40 0.61 5.84 -0.75
CA ILE A 40 -0.51 6.69 -1.13
C ILE A 40 -0.24 7.47 -2.41
N GLY A 41 -1.30 7.95 -3.06
CA GLY A 41 -1.24 8.74 -4.28
C GLY A 41 -2.45 8.47 -5.17
N GLU A 42 -2.57 9.23 -6.26
CA GLU A 42 -3.70 9.12 -7.19
C GLU A 42 -3.78 7.76 -7.91
N SER A 43 -4.95 7.47 -8.47
CA SER A 43 -5.11 6.31 -9.36
C SER A 43 -4.08 6.36 -10.49
N GLY A 44 -3.43 5.24 -10.79
CA GLY A 44 -2.38 5.17 -11.80
C GLY A 44 -0.99 5.64 -11.37
N SER A 45 -0.78 6.07 -10.12
CA SER A 45 0.54 6.54 -9.65
C SER A 45 1.61 5.45 -9.47
N GLY A 46 1.29 4.17 -9.72
CA GLY A 46 2.24 3.05 -9.66
C GLY A 46 2.17 2.20 -8.38
N LYS A 47 1.25 2.48 -7.45
CA LYS A 47 1.12 1.76 -6.16
C LYS A 47 0.95 0.25 -6.31
N SER A 48 -0.09 -0.19 -7.04
CA SER A 48 -0.35 -1.62 -7.27
C SER A 48 0.74 -2.28 -8.11
N THR A 49 1.44 -1.54 -8.97
CA THR A 49 2.61 -2.05 -9.70
C THR A 49 3.74 -2.38 -8.74
N ILE A 50 4.02 -1.53 -7.74
CA ILE A 50 5.00 -1.80 -6.68
C ILE A 50 4.61 -3.03 -5.87
N GLY A 51 3.36 -3.11 -5.41
CA GLY A 51 2.85 -4.29 -4.71
C GLY A 51 3.03 -5.59 -5.51
N ARG A 52 2.73 -5.56 -6.81
CA ARG A 52 2.94 -6.72 -7.72
C ARG A 52 4.41 -7.08 -7.91
N MET A 53 5.32 -6.11 -7.89
CA MET A 53 6.77 -6.38 -7.96
C MET A 53 7.28 -7.04 -6.69
N VAL A 54 6.86 -6.53 -5.52
CA VAL A 54 7.15 -7.13 -4.21
C VAL A 54 6.61 -8.56 -4.16
N LEU A 55 5.40 -8.82 -4.64
CA LEU A 55 4.82 -10.18 -4.70
C LEU A 55 5.40 -11.05 -5.82
N ARG A 56 6.41 -10.58 -6.57
CA ARG A 56 6.99 -11.28 -7.74
C ARG A 56 5.93 -11.71 -8.78
N LEU A 57 4.81 -11.00 -8.86
CA LEU A 57 3.79 -11.19 -9.90
C LEU A 57 4.15 -10.44 -11.18
N THR A 58 5.00 -9.43 -11.07
CA THR A 58 5.63 -8.78 -12.22
C THR A 58 7.12 -8.58 -11.97
N GLN A 59 7.94 -8.70 -13.01
CA GLN A 59 9.39 -8.48 -12.91
C GLN A 59 9.71 -6.99 -12.89
N VAL A 60 10.74 -6.61 -12.13
CA VAL A 60 11.35 -5.28 -12.21
C VAL A 60 12.02 -5.08 -13.57
N SER A 61 11.98 -3.86 -14.10
CA SER A 61 12.73 -3.46 -15.30
C SER A 61 14.11 -2.89 -14.97
N GLY A 62 14.31 -2.43 -13.73
CA GLY A 62 15.58 -1.94 -13.20
C GLY A 62 15.51 -1.79 -11.68
N GLY A 63 16.66 -1.66 -11.03
CA GLY A 63 16.78 -1.68 -9.57
C GLY A 63 16.67 -3.08 -8.97
N THR A 64 16.64 -3.16 -7.65
CA THR A 64 16.57 -4.43 -6.91
C THR A 64 15.54 -4.39 -5.79
N ILE A 65 14.96 -5.55 -5.47
CA ILE A 65 14.10 -5.73 -4.29
C ILE A 65 14.73 -6.84 -3.46
N THR A 66 15.00 -6.56 -2.20
CA THR A 66 15.58 -7.53 -1.27
C THR A 66 14.63 -7.79 -0.10
N LEU A 67 14.61 -9.04 0.37
CA LEU A 67 13.98 -9.46 1.61
C LEU A 67 15.09 -10.04 2.50
N ASP A 68 15.30 -9.44 3.67
CA ASP A 68 16.40 -9.72 4.60
C ASP A 68 17.78 -9.75 3.93
N GLY A 69 18.02 -8.73 3.10
CA GLY A 69 19.27 -8.59 2.35
C GLY A 69 19.41 -9.54 1.15
N ARG A 70 18.47 -10.48 0.94
CA ARG A 70 18.48 -11.39 -0.20
C ARG A 70 17.64 -10.84 -1.35
N ASP A 71 18.22 -10.70 -2.53
CA ASP A 71 17.47 -10.32 -3.74
C ASP A 71 16.37 -11.35 -4.04
N ILE A 72 15.11 -10.88 -4.08
CA ILE A 72 13.94 -11.72 -4.32
C ILE A 72 13.95 -12.33 -5.72
N SER A 73 14.61 -11.68 -6.70
CA SER A 73 14.74 -12.16 -8.07
C SER A 73 15.56 -13.46 -8.13
N SER A 74 16.56 -13.59 -7.26
CA SER A 74 17.48 -14.73 -7.16
C SER A 74 16.88 -15.97 -6.50
N ILE A 75 15.73 -15.83 -5.83
CA ILE A 75 15.08 -16.93 -5.09
C ILE A 75 14.48 -17.92 -6.09
N ARG A 76 15.13 -19.08 -6.23
CA ARG A 76 14.71 -20.19 -7.09
C ARG A 76 13.45 -20.87 -6.57
N ASP A 77 13.40 -21.14 -5.27
CA ASP A 77 12.22 -21.70 -4.64
C ASP A 77 11.19 -20.60 -4.34
N ARG A 78 10.28 -20.39 -5.27
CA ARG A 78 9.21 -19.38 -5.12
C ARG A 78 8.25 -19.75 -4.00
N LYS A 79 8.11 -21.04 -3.67
CA LYS A 79 7.20 -21.51 -2.63
C LYS A 79 7.65 -21.00 -1.27
N GLU A 80 8.94 -21.11 -0.97
CA GLU A 80 9.50 -20.56 0.28
C GLU A 80 9.31 -19.04 0.37
N TYR A 81 9.49 -18.32 -0.75
CA TYR A 81 9.19 -16.89 -0.78
C TYR A 81 7.72 -16.57 -0.48
N TYR A 82 6.80 -17.29 -1.12
CA TYR A 82 5.36 -17.10 -0.91
C TYR A 82 4.91 -17.55 0.48
N ARG A 83 5.64 -18.42 1.18
CA ARG A 83 5.37 -18.73 2.58
C ARG A 83 5.56 -17.50 3.48
N GLN A 84 6.53 -16.65 3.15
CA GLN A 84 6.90 -15.48 3.96
C GLN A 84 6.22 -14.18 3.50
N VAL A 85 5.88 -14.07 2.21
CA VAL A 85 5.31 -12.86 1.62
C VAL A 85 3.96 -13.16 0.99
N GLN A 86 2.90 -12.54 1.52
CA GLN A 86 1.54 -12.68 1.01
C GLN A 86 0.95 -11.34 0.57
N GLY A 87 0.00 -11.42 -0.35
CA GLY A 87 -0.74 -10.27 -0.86
C GLY A 87 -2.24 -10.49 -0.77
N VAL A 88 -2.95 -9.44 -0.41
CA VAL A 88 -4.41 -9.35 -0.48
C VAL A 88 -4.74 -8.14 -1.35
N PHE A 89 -5.55 -8.35 -2.39
CA PHE A 89 -5.83 -7.35 -3.42
C PHE A 89 -7.22 -6.73 -3.28
N GLN A 90 -7.44 -5.64 -4.01
CA GLN A 90 -8.64 -4.81 -3.98
C GLN A 90 -9.91 -5.56 -4.40
N ASP A 91 -9.85 -6.37 -5.45
CA ASP A 91 -11.00 -7.11 -5.96
C ASP A 91 -10.97 -8.57 -5.50
N PRO A 92 -11.76 -8.94 -4.48
CA PRO A 92 -11.83 -10.31 -4.02
C PRO A 92 -12.40 -11.24 -5.09
N PHE A 93 -13.33 -10.80 -5.93
CA PHE A 93 -14.00 -11.68 -6.89
C PHE A 93 -13.04 -12.22 -7.95
N SER A 94 -12.14 -11.38 -8.47
CA SER A 94 -11.10 -11.82 -9.40
C SER A 94 -10.09 -12.81 -8.80
N CYS A 95 -10.01 -12.91 -7.48
CA CYS A 95 -9.11 -13.83 -6.79
C CYS A 95 -9.66 -15.26 -6.67
N PHE A 96 -10.97 -15.46 -6.85
CA PHE A 96 -11.60 -16.79 -6.78
C PHE A 96 -11.97 -17.29 -8.18
N ASN A 97 -11.77 -18.59 -8.41
CA ASN A 97 -12.32 -19.23 -9.59
C ASN A 97 -13.78 -19.62 -9.32
N PRO A 98 -14.76 -19.08 -10.07
CA PRO A 98 -16.19 -19.24 -9.78
C PRO A 98 -16.70 -20.68 -9.95
N ILE A 99 -15.94 -21.55 -10.62
CA ILE A 99 -16.27 -22.98 -10.82
C ILE A 99 -16.09 -23.78 -9.52
N PHE A 100 -15.23 -23.31 -8.61
CA PHE A 100 -14.91 -24.03 -7.38
C PHE A 100 -15.52 -23.35 -6.16
N ARG A 101 -15.69 -24.12 -5.08
CA ARG A 101 -16.06 -23.57 -3.77
C ARG A 101 -14.97 -22.63 -3.27
N ALA A 102 -15.37 -21.58 -2.56
CA ALA A 102 -14.47 -20.53 -2.08
C ALA A 102 -13.44 -21.08 -1.07
N ASP A 103 -13.82 -22.03 -0.24
CA ASP A 103 -12.95 -22.70 0.74
C ASP A 103 -11.80 -23.52 0.10
N ARG A 104 -11.83 -23.74 -1.23
CA ARG A 104 -10.72 -24.32 -1.97
C ARG A 104 -9.41 -23.55 -1.76
N VAL A 105 -9.47 -22.24 -1.52
CA VAL A 105 -8.25 -21.45 -1.25
C VAL A 105 -7.46 -21.97 -0.05
N PHE A 106 -8.15 -22.50 0.97
CA PHE A 106 -7.52 -23.09 2.14
C PHE A 106 -6.97 -24.48 1.86
N ALA A 107 -7.69 -25.29 1.08
CA ALA A 107 -7.20 -26.60 0.65
C ALA A 107 -5.89 -26.49 -0.14
N LEU A 108 -5.78 -25.51 -1.04
CA LEU A 108 -4.55 -25.24 -1.79
C LEU A 108 -3.37 -24.87 -0.87
N ILE A 109 -3.60 -24.08 0.19
CA ILE A 109 -2.56 -23.80 1.19
C ILE A 109 -2.14 -25.09 1.90
N LYS A 110 -3.08 -25.94 2.31
CA LYS A 110 -2.77 -27.22 2.95
C LYS A 110 -1.88 -28.10 2.08
N GLU A 111 -2.33 -28.33 0.85
CA GLU A 111 -1.65 -29.23 -0.10
C GLU A 111 -0.22 -28.77 -0.39
N GLN A 112 -0.03 -27.45 -0.50
CA GLN A 112 1.29 -26.90 -0.78
C GLN A 112 2.16 -26.84 0.48
N TYR A 113 1.71 -26.23 1.57
CA TYR A 113 2.57 -25.86 2.68
C TYR A 113 2.50 -26.81 3.88
N PHE A 114 1.42 -27.59 4.00
CA PHE A 114 1.14 -28.45 5.16
C PHE A 114 0.67 -29.86 4.75
N PRO A 115 1.40 -30.59 3.87
CA PRO A 115 0.95 -31.89 3.37
C PRO A 115 0.81 -32.94 4.49
N GLY A 116 1.64 -32.85 5.54
CA GLY A 116 1.62 -33.77 6.68
C GLY A 116 0.52 -33.51 7.73
N VAL A 117 -0.19 -32.38 7.65
CA VAL A 117 -1.24 -32.04 8.62
C VAL A 117 -2.51 -32.83 8.32
N GLY A 118 -3.08 -33.48 9.33
CA GLY A 118 -4.31 -34.27 9.20
C GLY A 118 -5.53 -33.41 8.88
N ALA A 119 -6.57 -33.99 8.24
CA ALA A 119 -7.75 -33.24 7.81
C ALA A 119 -8.51 -32.56 8.97
N ARG A 120 -8.59 -33.21 10.13
CA ARG A 120 -9.25 -32.66 11.33
C ARG A 120 -8.49 -31.46 11.90
N GLU A 121 -7.17 -31.60 12.04
CA GLU A 121 -6.31 -30.51 12.52
C GLU A 121 -6.34 -29.33 11.54
N TRP A 122 -6.27 -29.59 10.25
CA TRP A 122 -6.35 -28.55 9.23
C TRP A 122 -7.68 -27.80 9.28
N ARG A 123 -8.79 -28.51 9.47
CA ARG A 123 -10.11 -27.88 9.62
C ARG A 123 -10.13 -26.92 10.81
N GLY A 124 -9.59 -27.32 11.95
CA GLY A 124 -9.47 -26.45 13.13
C GLY A 124 -8.69 -25.18 12.82
N ARG A 125 -7.53 -25.28 12.16
CA ARG A 125 -6.75 -24.09 11.75
C ARG A 125 -7.52 -23.15 10.84
N VAL A 126 -8.32 -23.69 9.91
CA VAL A 126 -9.14 -22.89 9.00
C VAL A 126 -10.28 -22.20 9.76
N GLU A 127 -10.93 -22.89 10.68
CA GLU A 127 -11.97 -22.33 11.55
C GLU A 127 -11.39 -21.20 12.42
N ASP A 128 -10.26 -21.43 13.10
CA ASP A 128 -9.56 -20.42 13.89
C ASP A 128 -9.16 -19.19 13.05
N ALA A 129 -8.65 -19.40 11.83
CA ALA A 129 -8.28 -18.32 10.93
C ALA A 129 -9.49 -17.50 10.47
N LEU A 130 -10.62 -18.13 10.20
CA LEU A 130 -11.87 -17.46 9.85
C LEU A 130 -12.45 -16.67 11.04
N GLU A 131 -12.40 -17.23 12.23
CA GLU A 131 -12.83 -16.55 13.46
C GLU A 131 -11.96 -15.32 13.77
N SER A 132 -10.65 -15.39 13.50
CA SER A 132 -9.73 -14.25 13.68
C SER A 132 -10.08 -13.03 12.81
N VAL A 133 -10.73 -13.24 11.66
CA VAL A 133 -11.28 -12.19 10.79
C VAL A 133 -12.76 -11.94 11.04
N ARG A 134 -13.30 -12.42 12.17
CA ARG A 134 -14.73 -12.35 12.56
C ARG A 134 -15.69 -12.90 11.51
N LEU A 135 -15.29 -13.96 10.84
CA LEU A 135 -16.06 -14.63 9.82
C LEU A 135 -16.49 -16.00 10.33
N ASP A 136 -17.80 -16.19 10.51
CA ASP A 136 -18.35 -17.46 10.96
C ASP A 136 -18.09 -18.57 9.91
N PRO A 137 -17.35 -19.64 10.26
CA PRO A 137 -17.06 -20.75 9.34
C PRO A 137 -18.32 -21.41 8.77
N GLY A 138 -19.38 -21.56 9.58
CA GLY A 138 -20.64 -22.17 9.14
C GLY A 138 -21.35 -21.38 8.06
N ASN A 139 -21.05 -20.08 7.96
CA ASN A 139 -21.63 -19.18 6.99
C ASN A 139 -20.83 -19.07 5.69
N VAL A 140 -19.61 -19.60 5.61
CA VAL A 140 -18.75 -19.44 4.41
C VAL A 140 -18.17 -20.73 3.86
N LEU A 141 -17.89 -21.72 4.71
CA LEU A 141 -17.34 -22.99 4.26
C LEU A 141 -18.35 -23.74 3.40
N GLY A 142 -17.85 -24.41 2.36
CA GLY A 142 -18.66 -25.09 1.37
C GLY A 142 -19.41 -24.17 0.40
N LYS A 143 -19.34 -22.85 0.48
CA LYS A 143 -20.06 -21.96 -0.46
C LYS A 143 -19.25 -21.65 -1.71
N TYR A 144 -19.92 -21.39 -2.82
CA TYR A 144 -19.31 -20.84 -4.04
C TYR A 144 -19.10 -19.32 -3.91
N PRO A 145 -18.14 -18.72 -4.64
CA PRO A 145 -17.86 -17.29 -4.57
C PRO A 145 -19.09 -16.40 -4.81
N HIS A 146 -19.97 -16.77 -5.75
CA HIS A 146 -21.19 -16.01 -6.06
C HIS A 146 -22.27 -16.07 -4.96
N GLN A 147 -22.11 -16.93 -3.95
CA GLN A 147 -23.01 -17.05 -2.80
C GLN A 147 -22.54 -16.24 -1.59
N LEU A 148 -21.43 -15.52 -1.73
CA LEU A 148 -20.77 -14.77 -0.66
C LEU A 148 -20.72 -13.28 -1.00
N SER A 149 -20.81 -12.43 0.01
CA SER A 149 -20.60 -11.00 -0.18
C SER A 149 -19.13 -10.69 -0.46
N GLY A 150 -18.86 -9.55 -1.12
CA GLY A 150 -17.48 -9.11 -1.35
C GLY A 150 -16.67 -9.02 -0.05
N GLY A 151 -17.27 -8.53 1.03
CA GLY A 151 -16.62 -8.47 2.35
C GLY A 151 -16.39 -9.82 3.01
N GLN A 152 -17.21 -10.84 2.73
CA GLN A 152 -16.93 -12.22 3.17
C GLN A 152 -15.75 -12.79 2.40
N LEU A 153 -15.73 -12.64 1.07
CA LEU A 153 -14.62 -13.11 0.24
C LEU A 153 -13.30 -12.43 0.60
N GLN A 154 -13.34 -11.12 0.85
CA GLN A 154 -12.16 -10.35 1.26
C GLN A 154 -11.58 -10.89 2.57
N ARG A 155 -12.44 -11.14 3.56
CA ARG A 155 -12.04 -11.73 4.84
C ARG A 155 -11.52 -13.15 4.69
N MET A 156 -12.06 -13.96 3.78
CA MET A 156 -11.48 -15.27 3.44
C MET A 156 -10.06 -15.15 2.86
N LEU A 157 -9.79 -14.12 2.05
CA LEU A 157 -8.43 -13.88 1.52
C LEU A 157 -7.45 -13.45 2.61
N ILE A 158 -7.91 -12.65 3.59
CA ILE A 158 -7.12 -12.30 4.78
C ILE A 158 -6.87 -13.55 5.63
N ALA A 159 -7.91 -14.34 5.92
CA ALA A 159 -7.82 -15.62 6.62
C ALA A 159 -6.81 -16.57 5.94
N ARG A 160 -6.79 -16.59 4.61
CA ARG A 160 -5.84 -17.38 3.83
C ARG A 160 -4.39 -16.94 4.06
N ALA A 161 -4.15 -15.63 4.16
CA ALA A 161 -2.81 -15.11 4.40
C ALA A 161 -2.32 -15.43 5.82
N VAL A 162 -3.19 -15.35 6.83
CA VAL A 162 -2.83 -15.62 8.25
C VAL A 162 -2.66 -17.10 8.58
N LEU A 163 -3.12 -18.02 7.71
CA LEU A 163 -2.83 -19.45 7.84
C LEU A 163 -1.34 -19.79 7.63
N LEU A 164 -0.57 -18.83 7.09
CA LEU A 164 0.87 -18.92 6.91
C LEU A 164 1.56 -18.02 7.94
N ASP A 165 2.75 -18.43 8.39
CA ASP A 165 3.63 -17.60 9.23
C ASP A 165 4.32 -16.53 8.38
N ILE A 166 3.53 -15.56 7.90
CA ILE A 166 3.99 -14.50 7.00
C ILE A 166 4.81 -13.47 7.77
N ARG A 167 5.84 -12.94 7.10
CA ARG A 167 6.69 -11.84 7.60
C ARG A 167 6.35 -10.52 6.94
N LEU A 168 5.81 -10.55 5.72
CA LEU A 168 5.40 -9.37 4.98
C LEU A 168 4.01 -9.57 4.37
N LEU A 169 3.12 -8.60 4.61
CA LEU A 169 1.82 -8.49 3.95
C LEU A 169 1.79 -7.28 3.03
N VAL A 170 1.46 -7.51 1.75
CA VAL A 170 1.09 -6.45 0.82
C VAL A 170 -0.44 -6.33 0.83
N ALA A 171 -0.93 -5.27 1.46
CA ALA A 171 -2.36 -4.99 1.58
C ALA A 171 -2.76 -3.93 0.55
N ASP A 172 -3.32 -4.36 -0.60
CA ASP A 172 -3.76 -3.46 -1.67
C ASP A 172 -5.27 -3.19 -1.60
N GLU A 173 -5.62 -2.03 -1.04
CA GLU A 173 -6.99 -1.53 -0.85
C GLU A 173 -7.92 -2.54 -0.13
N ILE A 174 -7.38 -3.28 0.82
CA ILE A 174 -8.04 -4.48 1.34
C ILE A 174 -9.32 -4.24 2.14
N ILE A 175 -9.59 -2.98 2.50
CA ILE A 175 -10.76 -2.59 3.29
C ILE A 175 -11.77 -1.72 2.52
N SER A 176 -11.50 -1.47 1.23
CA SER A 176 -12.35 -0.62 0.37
C SER A 176 -13.77 -1.17 0.21
N MET A 177 -13.92 -2.50 0.15
CA MET A 177 -15.21 -3.18 0.01
C MET A 177 -15.88 -3.57 1.34
N LEU A 178 -15.35 -3.12 2.48
CA LEU A 178 -15.86 -3.48 3.81
C LEU A 178 -16.73 -2.35 4.39
N ASP A 179 -17.80 -2.76 5.08
CA ASP A 179 -18.60 -1.86 5.91
C ASP A 179 -17.78 -1.31 7.09
N ALA A 180 -18.26 -0.22 7.69
CA ALA A 180 -17.53 0.50 8.73
C ALA A 180 -17.17 -0.37 9.95
N SER A 181 -18.05 -1.30 10.36
CA SER A 181 -17.80 -2.16 11.52
C SER A 181 -16.74 -3.22 11.19
N THR A 182 -16.89 -3.92 10.06
CA THR A 182 -15.92 -4.93 9.61
C THR A 182 -14.55 -4.32 9.31
N ARG A 183 -14.51 -3.06 8.87
CA ARG A 183 -13.24 -2.33 8.65
C ARG A 183 -12.41 -2.25 9.91
N ILE A 184 -13.02 -1.84 11.03
CA ILE A 184 -12.33 -1.73 12.33
C ILE A 184 -11.77 -3.09 12.74
N ASP A 185 -12.52 -4.16 12.49
CA ASP A 185 -12.13 -5.50 12.88
C ASP A 185 -10.91 -6.00 12.12
N VAL A 186 -10.86 -5.74 10.81
CA VAL A 186 -9.67 -6.02 10.00
C VAL A 186 -8.49 -5.17 10.44
N LEU A 187 -8.69 -3.90 10.79
CA LEU A 187 -7.62 -3.04 11.28
C LEU A 187 -7.04 -3.52 12.62
N ASN A 188 -7.89 -3.96 13.54
CA ASN A 188 -7.46 -4.55 14.81
C ASN A 188 -6.64 -5.83 14.57
N LEU A 189 -7.09 -6.70 13.67
CA LEU A 189 -6.32 -7.89 13.29
C LEU A 189 -4.94 -7.53 12.73
N LEU A 190 -4.87 -6.53 11.83
CA LEU A 190 -3.60 -6.08 11.28
C LEU A 190 -2.69 -5.50 12.38
N ALA A 191 -3.24 -4.77 13.34
CA ALA A 191 -2.49 -4.25 14.47
C ALA A 191 -1.94 -5.38 15.37
N ASP A 192 -2.74 -6.42 15.62
CA ASP A 192 -2.30 -7.60 16.38
C ASP A 192 -1.18 -8.36 15.67
N LEU A 193 -1.27 -8.53 14.34
CA LEU A 193 -0.24 -9.18 13.54
C LEU A 193 1.03 -8.34 13.46
N ARG A 194 0.89 -7.02 13.32
CA ARG A 194 1.99 -6.05 13.39
C ARG A 194 2.74 -6.19 14.72
N ALA A 195 2.03 -6.28 15.83
CA ALA A 195 2.63 -6.46 17.15
C ALA A 195 3.41 -7.79 17.29
N ARG A 196 3.12 -8.79 16.43
CA ARG A 196 3.87 -10.05 16.31
C ARG A 196 5.03 -9.99 15.32
N GLY A 197 5.36 -8.81 14.79
CA GLY A 197 6.49 -8.59 13.87
C GLY A 197 6.14 -8.59 12.39
N LEU A 198 4.86 -8.70 12.00
CA LEU A 198 4.45 -8.60 10.60
C LEU A 198 4.74 -7.20 10.05
N GLY A 199 5.58 -7.10 9.02
CA GLY A 199 5.70 -5.87 8.24
C GLY A 199 4.55 -5.76 7.24
N ILE A 200 4.03 -4.54 7.03
CA ILE A 200 2.86 -4.30 6.19
C ILE A 200 3.18 -3.19 5.19
N LEU A 201 3.11 -3.53 3.90
CA LEU A 201 3.03 -2.53 2.83
C LEU A 201 1.55 -2.25 2.55
N PHE A 202 1.05 -1.14 3.08
CA PHE A 202 -0.36 -0.77 3.03
C PHE A 202 -0.64 0.18 1.86
N VAL A 203 -1.16 -0.35 0.76
CA VAL A 203 -1.53 0.44 -0.41
C VAL A 203 -2.97 0.92 -0.28
N THR A 204 -3.17 2.23 -0.29
CA THR A 204 -4.49 2.84 -0.15
C THR A 204 -4.59 4.16 -0.91
N HIS A 205 -5.79 4.51 -1.35
CA HIS A 205 -6.14 5.87 -1.78
C HIS A 205 -6.85 6.67 -0.68
N ASP A 206 -7.32 6.01 0.39
CA ASP A 206 -7.87 6.68 1.57
C ASP A 206 -6.72 7.19 2.44
N LEU A 207 -6.54 8.52 2.41
CA LEU A 207 -5.50 9.21 3.15
C LEU A 207 -5.74 9.21 4.66
N SER A 208 -7.00 9.28 5.09
CA SER A 208 -7.35 9.28 6.52
C SER A 208 -6.96 7.96 7.16
N LEU A 209 -7.25 6.87 6.44
CA LEU A 209 -6.84 5.53 6.81
C LEU A 209 -5.32 5.39 6.82
N GLY A 210 -4.63 5.85 5.76
CA GLY A 210 -3.17 5.83 5.68
C GLY A 210 -2.52 6.52 6.88
N ASN A 211 -3.04 7.69 7.27
CA ASN A 211 -2.58 8.43 8.45
C ASN A 211 -2.77 7.66 9.76
N TYR A 212 -3.90 6.95 9.89
CA TYR A 212 -4.25 6.25 11.12
C TYR A 212 -3.42 4.97 11.35
N VAL A 213 -3.09 4.24 10.28
CA VAL A 213 -2.52 2.89 10.40
C VAL A 213 -0.99 2.83 10.27
N SER A 214 -0.37 3.89 9.73
CA SER A 214 1.01 3.81 9.25
C SER A 214 2.01 4.44 10.21
N ASP A 215 3.18 3.82 10.29
CA ASP A 215 4.36 4.40 10.94
C ASP A 215 5.07 5.38 10.00
N ARG A 216 5.16 5.00 8.72
CA ARG A 216 5.73 5.82 7.64
C ARG A 216 4.79 5.88 6.44
N THR A 217 4.91 6.98 5.70
CA THR A 217 4.11 7.22 4.50
C THR A 217 5.03 7.51 3.33
N VAL A 218 4.71 6.91 2.19
CA VAL A 218 5.34 7.14 0.88
C VAL A 218 4.26 7.65 -0.07
N VAL A 219 4.42 8.88 -0.53
CA VAL A 219 3.53 9.56 -1.47
C VAL A 219 4.07 9.38 -2.88
N LEU A 220 3.29 8.73 -3.74
CA LEU A 220 3.63 8.50 -5.15
C LEU A 220 2.87 9.43 -6.09
N ARG A 221 3.60 9.96 -7.08
CA ARG A 221 3.05 10.66 -8.24
C ARG A 221 3.80 10.23 -9.50
N ASP A 222 3.08 9.88 -10.56
CA ASP A 222 3.65 9.46 -11.85
C ASP A 222 4.75 8.40 -11.74
N GLY A 223 4.55 7.39 -10.87
CA GLY A 223 5.51 6.30 -10.70
C GLY A 223 6.78 6.68 -9.92
N ARG A 224 6.84 7.85 -9.27
CA ARG A 224 7.98 8.30 -8.46
C ARG A 224 7.54 8.72 -7.07
N ILE A 225 8.47 8.68 -6.12
CA ILE A 225 8.23 9.22 -4.77
C ILE A 225 8.24 10.75 -4.86
N ALA A 226 7.14 11.38 -4.49
CA ALA A 226 7.02 12.82 -4.33
C ALA A 226 7.47 13.26 -2.92
N GLU A 227 7.08 12.50 -1.91
CA GLU A 227 7.38 12.76 -0.50
C GLU A 227 7.34 11.46 0.29
N MET A 228 8.20 11.32 1.29
CA MET A 228 8.31 10.11 2.12
C MET A 228 8.81 10.48 3.51
N GLY A 229 8.28 9.87 4.56
CA GLY A 229 8.81 10.04 5.91
C GLY A 229 7.90 9.47 6.99
N PRO A 230 8.19 9.76 8.28
CA PRO A 230 7.27 9.47 9.38
C PRO A 230 5.89 10.03 9.08
N THR A 231 4.85 9.21 9.27
CA THR A 231 3.47 9.59 8.96
C THR A 231 3.04 10.91 9.62
N PRO A 232 3.37 11.20 10.90
CA PRO A 232 3.04 12.49 11.51
C PRO A 232 3.66 13.70 10.81
N LEU A 233 4.85 13.57 10.22
CA LEU A 233 5.49 14.67 9.49
C LEU A 233 4.87 14.86 8.11
N VAL A 234 4.66 13.77 7.36
CA VAL A 234 4.07 13.83 6.01
C VAL A 234 2.64 14.37 6.04
N PHE A 235 1.84 14.01 7.06
CA PHE A 235 0.46 14.49 7.20
C PHE A 235 0.33 15.81 7.97
N GLY A 236 1.24 16.09 8.91
CA GLY A 236 1.19 17.29 9.77
C GLY A 236 1.87 18.51 9.17
N ASP A 237 2.98 18.31 8.45
CA ASP A 237 3.77 19.36 7.79
C ASP A 237 4.23 18.91 6.39
N PRO A 238 3.28 18.64 5.47
CA PRO A 238 3.58 18.23 4.10
C PRO A 238 4.36 19.31 3.36
N ARG A 239 5.54 18.94 2.85
CA ARG A 239 6.44 19.88 2.16
C ARG A 239 6.19 19.91 0.67
N HIS A 240 5.92 18.76 0.05
CA HIS A 240 5.72 18.71 -1.39
C HIS A 240 4.37 19.36 -1.78
N PRO A 241 4.32 20.24 -2.82
CA PRO A 241 3.06 20.86 -3.26
C PRO A 241 1.96 19.85 -3.60
N TYR A 242 2.33 18.76 -4.29
CA TYR A 242 1.41 17.64 -4.53
C TYR A 242 0.81 17.06 -3.24
N THR A 243 1.63 16.74 -2.24
CA THR A 243 1.14 16.19 -0.97
C THR A 243 0.20 17.19 -0.27
N ARG A 244 0.55 18.48 -0.28
CA ARG A 244 -0.33 19.54 0.24
C ARG A 244 -1.68 19.57 -0.46
N SER A 245 -1.68 19.53 -1.80
CA SER A 245 -2.90 19.52 -2.61
C SER A 245 -3.75 18.26 -2.34
N LEU A 246 -3.10 17.10 -2.29
CA LEU A 246 -3.72 15.81 -2.02
C LEU A 246 -4.38 15.77 -0.64
N LEU A 247 -3.72 16.28 0.40
CA LEU A 247 -4.27 16.36 1.76
C LEU A 247 -5.35 17.43 1.90
N ALA A 248 -5.24 18.55 1.18
CA ALA A 248 -6.26 19.60 1.16
C ALA A 248 -7.57 19.14 0.51
N ALA A 249 -7.53 18.12 -0.35
CA ALA A 249 -8.73 17.52 -0.96
C ALA A 249 -9.53 16.62 0.00
N VAL A 250 -8.99 16.27 1.17
CA VAL A 250 -9.69 15.41 2.14
C VAL A 250 -10.71 16.21 2.94
N PRO A 251 -11.99 15.77 2.99
CA PRO A 251 -13.01 16.44 3.79
C PRO A 251 -12.65 16.48 5.28
N ARG A 252 -12.80 17.65 5.91
CA ARG A 252 -12.61 17.83 7.36
C ARG A 252 -13.97 17.92 8.04
N LEU A 253 -14.29 16.94 8.89
CA LEU A 253 -15.60 16.77 9.54
C LEU A 253 -16.06 17.96 10.41
N HIS A 254 -15.12 18.79 10.90
CA HIS A 254 -15.40 19.93 11.79
C HIS A 254 -15.52 21.28 11.06
N THR A 255 -15.36 21.29 9.73
CA THR A 255 -15.51 22.49 8.90
C THR A 255 -16.70 22.28 7.98
N LYS A 256 -17.61 23.26 7.93
CA LYS A 256 -18.64 23.28 6.89
C LYS A 256 -17.93 23.28 5.53
N TRP A 257 -18.34 22.37 4.65
CA TRP A 257 -17.98 22.44 3.25
C TRP A 257 -18.56 23.74 2.71
N THR A 258 -17.73 24.75 2.53
CA THR A 258 -18.15 26.00 1.91
C THR A 258 -18.03 25.84 0.41
N ASP A 259 -19.08 26.20 -0.34
CA ASP A 259 -19.04 26.46 -1.80
C ASP A 259 -18.20 27.72 -2.12
N ALA A 260 -17.17 28.02 -1.32
CA ALA A 260 -16.10 28.83 -1.84
C ALA A 260 -15.61 28.08 -3.08
N PRO A 261 -15.57 28.71 -4.27
CA PRO A 261 -14.93 28.07 -5.40
C PRO A 261 -13.56 27.65 -4.88
N VAL A 262 -13.32 26.35 -4.86
CA VAL A 262 -11.98 25.86 -4.67
C VAL A 262 -11.32 26.23 -5.99
N ASP A 263 -10.85 27.48 -6.08
CA ASP A 263 -10.28 28.04 -7.30
C ASP A 263 -9.14 27.11 -7.70
N GLY A 264 -9.40 26.34 -8.75
CA GLY A 264 -8.50 25.37 -9.33
C GLY A 264 -8.63 23.92 -8.85
N THR A 265 -8.52 23.03 -9.84
CA THR A 265 -8.15 21.62 -9.72
C THR A 265 -6.95 21.42 -8.80
N ALA A 266 -6.78 20.22 -8.25
CA ALA A 266 -5.61 19.86 -7.45
C ALA A 266 -4.28 20.12 -8.20
N GLU A 267 -4.34 20.13 -9.53
CA GLU A 267 -3.27 20.48 -10.46
C GLU A 267 -2.97 21.99 -10.43
N GLU A 268 -3.98 22.86 -10.59
CA GLU A 268 -3.86 24.34 -10.56
C GLU A 268 -3.32 24.87 -9.22
N ARG A 269 -3.74 24.31 -8.07
CA ARG A 269 -3.20 24.73 -6.76
C ARG A 269 -1.76 24.29 -6.50
N ALA A 270 -1.30 23.28 -7.21
CA ALA A 270 0.09 22.87 -7.16
C ALA A 270 0.96 23.72 -8.12
N GLU A 271 0.36 24.38 -9.11
CA GLU A 271 1.04 25.29 -10.07
C GLU A 271 1.52 26.59 -9.42
N ASP A 272 0.82 27.09 -8.39
CA ASP A 272 1.19 28.32 -7.67
C ASP A 272 2.41 28.18 -6.74
N LEU A 273 2.97 26.97 -6.62
CA LEU A 273 4.17 26.71 -5.80
C LEU A 273 5.36 26.44 -6.71
N PRO A 274 6.43 27.27 -6.67
CA PRO A 274 7.61 27.09 -7.52
C PRO A 274 8.34 25.80 -7.11
N CYS A 275 7.97 24.71 -7.74
CA CYS A 275 8.56 23.40 -7.53
C CYS A 275 8.92 22.80 -8.87
N ALA A 276 10.22 22.59 -9.09
CA ALA A 276 10.73 21.99 -10.31
C ALA A 276 10.13 20.60 -10.61
N TYR A 277 9.57 19.91 -9.60
CA TYR A 277 8.84 18.66 -9.82
C TYR A 277 7.55 18.88 -10.64
N HIS A 278 6.83 19.96 -10.38
CA HIS A 278 5.59 20.29 -11.08
C HIS A 278 5.90 20.82 -12.48
N GLU A 279 6.87 21.73 -12.61
CA GLU A 279 7.34 22.22 -13.91
C GLU A 279 7.94 21.09 -14.79
N ALA A 280 8.57 20.08 -14.19
CA ALA A 280 9.03 18.88 -14.89
C ALA A 280 7.92 17.88 -15.22
N ALA A 281 6.75 17.96 -14.61
CA ALA A 281 5.56 17.25 -15.09
C ALA A 281 4.98 17.91 -16.35
N GLN A 282 5.14 19.24 -16.49
CA GLN A 282 4.64 20.03 -17.61
C GLN A 282 5.60 20.16 -18.82
N GLY A 283 6.84 19.65 -18.73
CA GLY A 283 7.74 19.60 -19.90
C GLY A 283 9.24 19.84 -19.65
N SER A 284 9.67 20.15 -18.42
CA SER A 284 11.11 20.24 -18.09
C SER A 284 11.78 18.85 -18.02
N ARG A 285 13.03 18.76 -18.53
CA ARG A 285 13.75 17.50 -18.81
C ARG A 285 14.35 16.80 -17.59
N THR A 286 14.38 17.42 -16.41
CA THR A 286 15.01 16.86 -15.20
C THR A 286 14.13 17.07 -13.98
N ARG A 287 13.52 15.99 -13.50
CA ARG A 287 12.80 15.96 -12.22
C ARG A 287 13.80 15.94 -11.06
N PRO A 288 13.56 16.68 -9.96
CA PRO A 288 14.45 16.69 -8.80
C PRO A 288 14.51 15.32 -8.12
N GLY A 289 15.68 14.98 -7.56
CA GLY A 289 15.86 13.82 -6.69
C GLY A 289 15.23 14.05 -5.31
N LEU A 290 15.15 12.99 -4.50
CA LEU A 290 14.73 13.08 -3.10
C LEU A 290 15.82 13.80 -2.29
N ALA A 291 15.43 14.88 -1.61
CA ALA A 291 16.26 15.59 -0.64
C ALA A 291 15.67 15.43 0.76
N GLU A 292 16.52 15.22 1.76
CA GLU A 292 16.10 15.18 3.16
C GLU A 292 15.85 16.60 3.67
N VAL A 293 14.65 16.84 4.22
CA VAL A 293 14.21 18.15 4.73
C VAL A 293 14.06 18.17 6.25
N ALA A 294 13.93 17.00 6.86
CA ALA A 294 13.97 16.74 8.30
C ALA A 294 14.37 15.28 8.51
N ASP A 295 14.69 14.87 9.73
CA ASP A 295 15.14 13.51 10.05
C ASP A 295 14.18 12.44 9.48
N GLY A 296 14.66 11.68 8.50
CA GLY A 296 13.89 10.63 7.83
C GLY A 296 12.76 11.13 6.93
N HIS A 297 12.63 12.44 6.68
CA HIS A 297 11.62 13.08 5.83
C HIS A 297 12.26 13.57 4.54
N PHE A 298 11.87 12.96 3.42
CA PHE A 298 12.43 13.17 2.09
C PHE A 298 11.39 13.75 1.15
N VAL A 299 11.81 14.69 0.31
CA VAL A 299 10.94 15.41 -0.62
C VAL A 299 11.60 15.53 -1.99
N ALA A 300 10.89 15.18 -3.05
CA ALA A 300 11.35 15.36 -4.43
C ALA A 300 10.99 16.76 -4.92
N CYS A 301 11.51 17.82 -4.28
CA CYS A 301 11.27 19.20 -4.71
C CYS A 301 12.46 20.11 -4.34
N SER A 302 13.04 20.79 -5.33
CA SER A 302 14.19 21.67 -5.14
C SER A 302 13.86 22.97 -4.37
N GLY A 303 12.61 23.45 -4.42
CA GLY A 303 12.17 24.66 -3.70
C GLY A 303 11.78 24.43 -2.24
N CYS A 304 11.67 23.17 -1.79
CA CYS A 304 11.19 22.83 -0.45
C CYS A 304 12.30 22.65 0.58
N ALA A 305 13.56 22.55 0.16
CA ALA A 305 14.70 22.25 1.03
C ALA A 305 15.19 23.45 1.88
N GLY A 306 14.55 24.62 1.80
CA GLY A 306 15.04 25.87 2.41
C GLY A 306 14.13 26.56 3.43
N ALA A 307 12.93 26.05 3.71
CA ALA A 307 12.03 26.68 4.67
C ALA A 307 12.25 26.10 6.08
N ALA A 308 13.26 26.63 6.79
CA ALA A 308 13.38 26.47 8.23
C ALA A 308 12.06 26.89 8.92
N PRO A 309 11.65 26.23 10.01
CA PRO A 309 10.41 26.58 10.69
C PRO A 309 10.52 28.01 11.22
N GLU A 310 9.67 28.91 10.72
CA GLU A 310 9.50 30.23 11.36
C GLU A 310 9.06 30.01 12.81
N GLU A 311 9.92 30.40 13.75
CA GLU A 311 9.54 30.54 15.16
C GLU A 311 8.28 31.40 15.24
N LYS A 312 7.16 30.80 15.65
CA LYS A 312 5.97 31.53 16.05
C LYS A 312 6.37 32.46 17.20
N LYS A 313 6.64 33.73 16.89
CA LYS A 313 6.74 34.79 17.88
C LYS A 313 5.42 34.86 18.64
N THR A 314 5.43 34.31 19.85
CA THR A 314 4.42 34.51 20.87
C THR A 314 4.34 36.01 21.14
N LYS A 315 3.32 36.69 20.59
CA LYS A 315 2.96 38.03 21.05
C LYS A 315 2.30 37.87 22.42
N GLU A 316 3.08 38.11 23.47
CA GLU A 316 2.55 38.47 24.78
C GLU A 316 1.60 39.66 24.61
N ARG A 317 0.35 39.47 25.04
CA ARG A 317 -0.58 40.56 25.30
C ARG A 317 -0.35 41.01 26.74
N ALA A 318 0.13 42.24 26.90
CA ALA A 318 -0.09 43.03 28.10
C ALA A 318 -1.56 43.46 28.18
#